data_AF-A0A962CFC6-F1
#
_entry.id   AF-A0A962CFC6-F1
#
_cell.length_a   1.000
_cell.length_b   1.000
_cell.length_c   1.000
_cell.angle_alpha   90.00
_cell.angle_beta   90.00
_cell.angle_gamma   90.00
#
_symmetry.space_group_name_H-M   'P 1'
#
loop_
_entity.id
_entity.type
_entity.pdbx_description
1 polymer ?
#
loop_
_entity_poly.entity_id
_entity_poly.type
_entity_poly.pdbx_seq_one_letter_code
_entity_poly.pdbx_strand_id
1 'polypeptide(L)'
;DSRLALLWRRAGESEFRQAHDLVRIDASHYVGSLFGLQPGSNLEVRAIASDPDGVSGPDQRDVAILTREDSLPEPSLRTLYVSPTGSDTNSGLLPGSPLRTVQRAADLAMAGDLVLIAPGIYREAVSLPRSGTPSQPIVFRGDGSAVVMDGSDPVFAAGGGSWSAIGNGVYRSTVDRPTANVVTEQGR
;
A
#
# COMPACT_ATOMS: atom_id res chain seq x y z
N ASP A 1 -25.33 -21.79 4.70
CA ASP A 1 -24.25 -20.79 4.57
C ASP A 1 -24.51 -19.62 5.46
N SER A 2 -23.64 -19.43 6.46
CA SER A 2 -23.62 -18.21 7.25
C SER A 2 -23.26 -17.01 6.37
N ARG A 3 -23.75 -15.84 6.78
CA ARG A 3 -23.54 -14.56 6.10
C ARG A 3 -23.24 -13.49 7.13
N LEU A 4 -22.42 -12.53 6.73
CA LEU A 4 -22.14 -11.34 7.51
C LEU A 4 -22.43 -10.12 6.62
N ALA A 5 -23.46 -9.35 6.98
CA ALA A 5 -23.75 -8.07 6.35
C ALA A 5 -23.08 -6.94 7.13
N LEU A 6 -22.59 -5.93 6.42
CA LEU A 6 -21.96 -4.78 7.04
C LEU A 6 -22.70 -3.51 6.61
N LEU A 7 -23.02 -2.69 7.61
CA LEU A 7 -23.72 -1.44 7.46
C LEU A 7 -22.88 -0.35 8.12
N TRP A 8 -22.99 0.88 7.65
CA TRP A 8 -22.28 2.00 8.27
C TRP A 8 -23.05 3.31 8.17
N ARG A 9 -22.79 4.21 9.11
CA ARG A 9 -23.28 5.59 9.10
C ARG A 9 -22.27 6.52 9.75
N ARG A 10 -22.38 7.82 9.52
CA ARG A 10 -21.63 8.80 10.31
C ARG A 10 -22.28 8.95 11.67
N ALA A 11 -21.48 9.24 12.69
CA ALA A 11 -21.99 9.49 14.03
C ALA A 11 -23.03 10.64 13.98
N GLY A 12 -24.22 10.37 14.52
CA GLY A 12 -25.34 11.32 14.50
C GLY A 12 -26.28 11.23 13.29
N GLU A 13 -25.96 10.46 12.25
CA GLU A 13 -26.91 10.15 11.19
C GLU A 13 -27.96 9.14 11.68
N SER A 14 -29.20 9.25 11.21
CA SER A 14 -30.29 8.33 11.57
C SER A 14 -30.23 7.02 10.77
N GLU A 15 -29.77 7.06 9.53
CA GLU A 15 -29.85 5.94 8.60
C GLU A 15 -28.50 5.25 8.38
N PHE A 16 -28.53 3.92 8.32
CA PHE A 16 -27.40 3.09 7.93
C PHE A 16 -27.38 2.90 6.42
N ARG A 17 -26.18 2.97 5.84
CA ARG A 17 -25.89 2.62 4.45
C ARG A 17 -25.30 1.22 4.39
N GLN A 18 -25.67 0.46 3.36
CA GLN A 18 -25.09 -0.86 3.12
C GLN A 18 -23.64 -0.74 2.61
N ALA A 19 -22.73 -1.53 3.19
CA ALA A 19 -21.37 -1.70 2.72
C ALA A 19 -21.32 -2.71 1.56
N HIS A 20 -20.13 -2.87 0.96
CA HIS A 20 -19.91 -4.00 0.08
C HIS A 20 -20.02 -5.33 0.83
N ASP A 21 -20.44 -6.37 0.11
CA ASP A 21 -20.52 -7.72 0.64
C ASP A 21 -19.16 -8.19 1.13
N LEU A 22 -19.18 -8.86 2.28
CA LEU A 22 -17.97 -9.42 2.86
C LEU A 22 -17.65 -10.78 2.23
N VAL A 23 -16.36 -11.05 2.08
CA VAL A 23 -15.85 -12.33 1.59
C VAL A 23 -15.43 -13.18 2.77
N ARG A 24 -15.94 -14.40 2.85
CA ARG A 24 -15.47 -15.39 3.82
C ARG A 24 -14.12 -15.93 3.37
N ILE A 25 -13.11 -15.86 4.24
CA ILE A 25 -11.75 -16.34 3.94
C ILE A 25 -11.41 -17.65 4.65
N ASP A 26 -12.12 -17.97 5.73
CA ASP A 26 -12.01 -19.26 6.43
C ASP A 26 -13.26 -19.55 7.28
N ALA A 27 -13.17 -20.57 8.14
CA ALA A 27 -14.28 -21.01 8.99
C ALA A 27 -14.87 -19.89 9.87
N SER A 28 -14.06 -18.95 10.33
CA SER A 28 -14.40 -17.94 11.34
C SER A 28 -14.23 -16.48 10.90
N HIS A 29 -13.66 -16.22 9.72
CA HIS A 29 -13.31 -14.87 9.29
C HIS A 29 -13.99 -14.43 8.00
N TYR A 30 -14.46 -13.19 8.03
CA TYR A 30 -14.95 -12.42 6.90
C TYR A 30 -14.10 -11.17 6.73
N VAL A 31 -13.83 -10.78 5.49
CA VAL A 31 -13.06 -9.57 5.14
C VAL A 31 -13.82 -8.71 4.14
N GLY A 32 -13.57 -7.41 4.19
CA GLY A 32 -14.15 -6.46 3.26
C GLY A 32 -13.57 -5.06 3.45
N SER A 33 -14.16 -4.08 2.78
CA SER A 33 -13.69 -2.70 2.84
C SER A 33 -14.87 -1.74 2.76
N LEU A 34 -14.74 -0.62 3.45
CA LEU A 34 -15.63 0.53 3.34
C LEU A 34 -14.97 1.59 2.46
N PHE A 35 -15.70 2.12 1.49
CA PHE A 35 -15.21 3.12 0.55
C PHE A 35 -16.04 4.41 0.66
N GLY A 36 -15.50 5.51 0.11
CA GLY A 36 -16.19 6.80 0.07
C GLY A 36 -16.40 7.45 1.45
N LEU A 37 -15.56 7.10 2.42
CA LEU A 37 -15.61 7.67 3.76
C LEU A 37 -15.00 9.07 3.79
N GLN A 38 -15.54 9.94 4.65
CA GLN A 38 -14.94 11.26 4.88
C GLN A 38 -13.77 11.13 5.87
N PRO A 39 -12.65 11.82 5.64
CA PRO A 39 -11.54 11.89 6.61
C PRO A 39 -11.96 12.49 7.95
N GLY A 40 -11.24 12.16 9.03
CA GLY A 40 -11.44 12.76 10.36
C GLY A 40 -12.84 12.55 10.97
N SER A 41 -13.58 11.54 10.51
CA SER A 41 -15.00 11.37 10.77
C SER A 41 -15.27 10.17 11.65
N ASN A 42 -16.05 10.37 12.71
CA ASN A 42 -16.60 9.29 13.51
C ASN A 42 -17.69 8.57 12.71
N LEU A 43 -17.59 7.24 12.64
CA LEU A 43 -18.54 6.35 12.01
C LEU A 43 -19.02 5.32 13.02
N GLU A 44 -20.25 4.89 12.83
CA GLU A 44 -20.78 3.69 13.45
C GLU A 44 -20.86 2.61 12.38
N VAL A 45 -20.19 1.50 12.61
CA VAL A 45 -20.21 0.32 11.75
C VAL A 45 -20.98 -0.78 12.45
N ARG A 46 -21.93 -1.38 11.74
CA ARG A 46 -22.79 -2.44 12.23
C ARG A 46 -22.56 -3.70 11.41
N ALA A 47 -22.14 -4.76 12.09
CA ALA A 47 -22.05 -6.10 11.53
C ALA A 47 -23.28 -6.91 11.96
N ILE A 48 -23.93 -7.59 11.02
CA ILE A 48 -25.11 -8.42 11.25
C ILE A 48 -24.81 -9.83 10.74
N ALA A 49 -24.78 -10.79 11.65
CA ALA A 49 -24.60 -12.21 11.36
C ALA A 49 -25.94 -12.89 11.09
N SER A 50 -25.95 -13.82 10.14
CA SER A 50 -27.10 -14.68 9.84
C SER A 50 -26.60 -16.08 9.52
N ASP A 51 -27.15 -17.09 10.17
CA ASP A 51 -26.89 -18.50 9.89
C ASP A 51 -28.23 -19.27 9.78
N PRO A 52 -28.45 -20.10 8.76
CA PRO A 52 -29.63 -20.96 8.67
C PRO A 52 -29.93 -21.82 9.90
N ASP A 53 -28.93 -22.24 10.68
CA ASP A 53 -29.14 -23.01 11.92
C ASP A 53 -29.26 -22.13 13.19
N GLY A 54 -29.15 -20.81 13.02
CA GLY A 54 -29.27 -19.81 14.07
C GLY A 54 -27.92 -19.26 14.54
N VAL A 55 -27.92 -18.00 14.99
CA VAL A 55 -26.72 -17.38 15.56
C VAL A 55 -26.71 -17.60 17.08
N SER A 56 -25.62 -18.15 17.61
CA SER A 56 -25.37 -18.19 19.05
C SER A 56 -24.68 -16.91 19.52
N GLY A 57 -25.29 -16.20 20.48
CA GLY A 57 -24.83 -14.89 20.93
C GLY A 57 -25.49 -13.74 20.17
N PRO A 58 -24.89 -12.54 20.16
CA PRO A 58 -25.48 -11.40 19.47
C PRO A 58 -25.35 -11.56 17.96
N ASP A 59 -26.49 -11.48 17.28
CA ASP A 59 -26.60 -11.42 15.82
C ASP A 59 -26.17 -10.06 15.26
N GLN A 60 -26.10 -9.02 16.09
CA GLN A 60 -25.62 -7.69 15.70
C GLN A 60 -24.50 -7.17 16.61
N ARG A 61 -23.50 -6.53 16.01
CA ARG A 61 -22.45 -5.78 16.71
C ARG A 61 -22.22 -4.41 16.08
N ASP A 62 -22.23 -3.39 16.92
CA ASP A 62 -21.93 -2.01 16.53
C ASP A 62 -20.53 -1.63 17.06
N VAL A 63 -19.74 -0.97 16.23
CA VAL A 63 -18.40 -0.48 16.53
C VAL A 63 -18.27 0.97 16.09
N ALA A 64 -17.81 1.83 16.98
CA ALA A 64 -17.42 3.18 16.62
C ALA A 64 -15.99 3.19 16.07
N ILE A 65 -15.79 3.78 14.89
CA ILE A 65 -14.48 3.95 14.28
C ILE A 65 -14.27 5.43 13.91
N LEU A 66 -13.02 5.89 13.98
CA LEU A 66 -12.63 7.21 13.52
C LEU A 66 -11.76 7.05 12.28
N THR A 67 -12.17 7.64 11.15
CA THR A 67 -11.32 7.69 9.97
C THR A 67 -10.14 8.61 10.23
N ARG A 68 -9.00 8.32 9.59
CA ARG A 68 -7.83 9.20 9.65
C ARG A 68 -8.15 10.54 8.99
N GLU A 69 -7.57 11.62 9.50
CA GLU A 69 -7.51 12.89 8.79
C GLU A 69 -6.80 12.73 7.44
N ASP A 70 -7.20 13.55 6.47
CA ASP A 70 -6.53 13.66 5.16
C ASP A 70 -5.52 14.81 5.14
N SER A 71 -5.41 15.55 6.26
CA SER A 71 -4.27 16.42 6.50
C SER A 71 -3.12 15.60 7.08
N LEU A 72 -2.05 15.47 6.30
CA LEU A 72 -0.77 14.99 6.79
C LEU A 72 0.02 16.19 7.30
N PRO A 73 0.45 16.22 8.58
CA PRO A 73 1.35 17.27 9.02
C PRO A 73 2.65 17.17 8.24
N GLU A 74 3.15 18.31 7.74
CA GLU A 74 4.41 18.34 7.03
C GLU A 74 5.55 17.90 7.97
N PRO A 75 6.43 16.98 7.52
CA PRO A 75 7.57 16.54 8.31
C PRO A 75 8.48 17.73 8.59
N SER A 76 8.87 17.91 9.85
CA SER A 76 9.58 19.11 10.31
C SER A 76 10.93 18.82 10.96
N LEU A 77 11.32 17.54 11.08
CA LEU A 77 12.55 17.17 11.79
C LEU A 77 13.79 17.22 10.92
N ARG A 78 13.97 16.27 10.00
CA ARG A 78 15.09 16.23 9.07
C ARG A 78 14.66 15.76 7.70
N THR A 79 15.45 16.13 6.69
CA THR A 79 15.31 15.65 5.32
C THR A 79 16.46 14.72 4.97
N LEU A 80 16.13 13.55 4.44
CA LEU A 80 17.04 12.61 3.80
C LEU A 80 16.89 12.75 2.28
N TYR A 81 17.97 13.08 1.60
CA TYR A 81 18.02 13.24 0.15
C TYR A 81 18.42 11.92 -0.51
N VAL A 82 17.69 11.53 -1.54
CA VAL A 82 17.96 10.34 -2.35
C VAL A 82 18.13 10.75 -3.81
N SER A 83 19.14 10.23 -4.50
CA SER A 83 19.37 10.46 -5.93
C SER A 83 19.98 9.22 -6.58
N PRO A 84 19.66 8.87 -7.83
CA PRO A 84 20.28 7.74 -8.50
C PRO A 84 21.80 7.86 -8.65
N THR A 85 22.32 9.10 -8.62
CA THR A 85 23.76 9.42 -8.68
C THR A 85 24.43 9.55 -7.30
N GLY A 86 23.69 9.31 -6.21
CA GLY A 86 24.19 9.37 -4.85
C GLY A 86 25.02 8.15 -4.43
N SER A 87 25.30 8.05 -3.12
CA SER A 87 25.97 6.91 -2.51
C SER A 87 25.34 6.57 -1.16
N ASP A 88 25.10 5.28 -0.89
CA ASP A 88 24.53 4.82 0.40
C ASP A 88 25.53 4.88 1.56
N THR A 89 26.79 5.21 1.27
CA THR A 89 27.80 5.58 2.27
C THR A 89 27.65 7.01 2.76
N ASN A 90 26.90 7.86 2.06
CA ASN A 90 26.62 9.23 2.51
C ASN A 90 25.66 9.22 3.71
N SER A 91 25.64 10.34 4.46
CA SER A 91 24.63 10.51 5.51
C SER A 91 23.23 10.76 4.96
N GLY A 92 23.12 11.29 3.72
CA GLY A 92 21.86 11.68 3.11
C GLY A 92 21.29 13.00 3.64
N LEU A 93 21.96 13.71 4.55
CA LEU A 93 21.42 14.91 5.20
C LEU A 93 21.61 16.20 4.39
N LEU A 94 22.35 16.14 3.28
CA LEU A 94 22.62 17.29 2.41
C LEU A 94 22.25 16.96 0.95
N PRO A 95 21.67 17.89 0.19
CA PRO A 95 21.35 17.69 -1.22
C PRO A 95 22.58 17.33 -2.07
N GLY A 96 23.77 17.86 -1.71
CA GLY A 96 25.04 17.61 -2.41
C GLY A 96 25.69 16.27 -2.07
N SER A 97 25.19 15.54 -1.08
CA SER A 97 25.65 14.19 -0.72
C SER A 97 24.46 13.27 -0.42
N PRO A 98 23.60 13.01 -1.41
CA PRO A 98 22.41 12.20 -1.24
C PRO A 98 22.76 10.71 -1.11
N LEU A 99 21.85 9.96 -0.49
CA LEU A 99 21.81 8.51 -0.56
C LEU A 99 21.53 8.06 -2.00
N ARG A 100 21.92 6.83 -2.34
CA ARG A 100 21.66 6.28 -3.67
C ARG A 100 20.28 5.63 -3.75
N THR A 101 19.89 4.90 -2.72
CA THR A 101 18.68 4.06 -2.71
C THR A 101 17.60 4.58 -1.79
N VAL A 102 16.34 4.34 -2.16
CA VAL A 102 15.18 4.64 -1.32
C VAL A 102 15.14 3.70 -0.11
N GLN A 103 15.57 2.43 -0.26
CA GLN A 103 15.69 1.49 0.85
C GLN A 103 16.65 2.01 1.92
N ARG A 104 17.83 2.54 1.55
CA ARG A 104 18.76 3.08 2.53
C ARG A 104 18.16 4.26 3.30
N ALA A 105 17.39 5.11 2.62
CA ALA A 105 16.66 6.19 3.30
C ALA A 105 15.59 5.64 4.24
N ALA A 106 14.84 4.60 3.83
CA ALA A 106 13.85 3.94 4.69
C ALA A 106 14.47 3.29 5.94
N ASP A 107 15.65 2.69 5.81
CA ASP A 107 16.40 2.10 6.93
C ASP A 107 16.88 3.14 7.93
N LEU A 108 17.09 4.38 7.48
CA LEU A 108 17.53 5.49 8.32
C LEU A 108 16.36 6.30 8.89
N ALA A 109 15.25 6.41 8.17
CA ALA A 109 14.13 7.26 8.50
C ALA A 109 13.51 6.95 9.87
N MET A 110 13.11 8.01 10.58
CA MET A 110 12.45 8.03 11.87
C MET A 110 11.18 8.86 11.79
N ALA A 111 10.27 8.69 12.76
CA ALA A 111 9.03 9.46 12.84
C ALA A 111 9.29 10.97 12.73
N GLY A 112 8.61 11.65 11.80
CA GLY A 112 8.76 13.09 11.54
C GLY A 112 9.76 13.46 10.44
N ASP A 113 10.42 12.47 9.83
CA ASP A 113 11.39 12.69 8.74
C ASP A 113 10.72 12.85 7.37
N LEU A 114 11.36 13.65 6.52
CA LEU A 114 11.13 13.70 5.09
C LEU A 114 12.21 12.89 4.35
N VAL A 115 11.82 11.99 3.48
CA VAL A 115 12.69 11.40 2.45
C VAL A 115 12.36 12.08 1.13
N LEU A 116 13.24 12.98 0.69
CA LEU A 116 13.09 13.71 -0.57
C LEU A 116 13.88 12.98 -1.67
N ILE A 117 13.14 12.51 -2.69
CA ILE A 117 13.66 11.64 -3.74
C ILE A 117 13.80 12.45 -5.02
N ALA A 118 15.03 12.63 -5.48
CA ALA A 118 15.33 13.36 -6.71
C ALA A 118 14.79 12.62 -7.96
N PRO A 119 14.59 13.32 -9.09
CA PRO A 119 14.22 12.71 -10.37
C PRO A 119 15.09 11.51 -10.75
N GLY A 120 14.45 10.44 -11.21
CA GLY A 120 15.13 9.18 -11.52
C GLY A 120 14.19 7.98 -11.55
N ILE A 121 14.73 6.88 -12.08
CA ILE A 121 14.06 5.57 -12.05
C ILE A 121 14.73 4.70 -10.99
N TYR A 122 13.95 4.29 -9.99
CA TYR A 122 14.38 3.48 -8.86
C TYR A 122 13.80 2.07 -8.99
N ARG A 123 14.66 1.09 -9.29
CA ARG A 123 14.32 -0.33 -9.44
C ARG A 123 14.74 -1.11 -8.20
N GLU A 124 13.95 -0.97 -7.14
CA GLU A 124 14.23 -1.59 -5.86
C GLU A 124 12.94 -2.03 -5.16
N ALA A 125 13.04 -3.05 -4.32
CA ALA A 125 11.98 -3.44 -3.41
C ALA A 125 12.20 -2.72 -2.08
N VAL A 126 11.27 -1.82 -1.72
CA VAL A 126 11.37 -1.03 -0.50
C VAL A 126 10.55 -1.67 0.61
N SER A 127 11.22 -2.00 1.72
CA SER A 127 10.61 -2.35 2.99
C SER A 127 10.68 -1.15 3.94
N LEU A 128 9.60 -0.93 4.68
CA LEU A 128 9.49 0.17 5.65
C LEU A 128 9.60 -0.41 7.07
N PRO A 129 10.81 -0.42 7.67
CA PRO A 129 11.03 -1.09 8.96
C PRO A 129 10.51 -0.28 10.16
N ARG A 130 10.12 0.98 9.96
CA ARG A 130 9.62 1.88 11.01
C ARG A 130 8.32 2.54 10.60
N SER A 131 7.50 2.82 11.61
CA SER A 131 6.28 3.62 11.47
C SER A 131 6.48 5.01 12.06
N GLY A 132 5.79 6.00 11.49
CA GLY A 132 5.60 7.30 12.12
C GLY A 132 4.47 7.28 13.15
N THR A 133 4.14 8.45 13.66
CA THR A 133 2.91 8.68 14.46
C THR A 133 1.97 9.61 13.68
N PRO A 134 0.68 9.74 14.07
CA PRO A 134 -0.22 10.69 13.44
C PRO A 134 0.30 12.15 13.44
N SER A 135 1.04 12.54 14.48
CA SER A 135 1.63 13.89 14.58
C SER A 135 3.04 14.00 13.97
N GLN A 136 3.72 12.87 13.77
CA GLN A 136 5.07 12.80 13.20
C GLN A 136 5.14 11.67 12.16
N PRO A 137 4.51 11.85 11.00
CA PRO A 137 4.57 10.87 9.92
C PRO A 137 5.99 10.76 9.36
N ILE A 138 6.30 9.63 8.74
CA ILE A 138 7.47 9.50 7.86
C ILE A 138 6.95 9.72 6.45
N VAL A 139 7.47 10.73 5.75
CA VAL A 139 6.97 11.10 4.42
C VAL A 139 8.04 10.81 3.38
N PHE A 140 7.69 9.99 2.38
CA PHE A 140 8.48 9.80 1.17
C PHE A 140 7.87 10.65 0.06
N ARG A 141 8.66 11.55 -0.52
CA ARG A 141 8.19 12.55 -1.49
C ARG A 141 9.12 12.59 -2.69
N GLY A 142 8.55 12.53 -3.88
CA GLY A 142 9.28 12.84 -5.11
C GLY A 142 9.50 14.35 -5.25
N ASP A 143 10.73 14.73 -5.59
CA ASP A 143 11.11 16.10 -5.93
C ASP A 143 10.79 16.38 -7.41
N GLY A 144 9.50 16.60 -7.67
CA GLY A 144 8.95 16.85 -9.01
C GLY A 144 8.37 15.60 -9.69
N SER A 145 8.04 15.74 -10.98
CA SER A 145 7.24 14.77 -11.74
C SER A 145 8.03 13.59 -12.32
N ALA A 146 9.35 13.62 -12.29
CA ALA A 146 10.22 12.64 -12.94
C ALA A 146 10.77 11.57 -11.97
N VAL A 147 10.10 11.36 -10.84
CA VAL A 147 10.45 10.32 -9.86
C VAL A 147 9.61 9.09 -10.11
N VAL A 148 10.25 7.97 -10.46
CA VAL A 148 9.57 6.73 -10.83
C VAL A 148 10.10 5.58 -9.97
N MET A 149 9.21 4.97 -9.17
CA MET A 149 9.45 3.65 -8.58
C MET A 149 9.03 2.60 -9.60
N ASP A 150 9.99 1.82 -10.08
CA ASP A 150 9.80 0.88 -11.19
C ASP A 150 9.97 -0.56 -10.68
N GLY A 151 8.85 -1.28 -10.58
CA GLY A 151 8.81 -2.68 -10.19
C GLY A 151 9.09 -3.67 -11.32
N SER A 152 9.44 -3.19 -12.53
CA SER A 152 9.79 -4.06 -13.65
C SER A 152 11.11 -4.80 -13.40
N ASP A 153 11.23 -5.98 -14.02
CA ASP A 153 12.47 -6.73 -13.98
C ASP A 153 13.59 -5.90 -14.65
N PRO A 154 14.71 -5.61 -13.95
CA PRO A 154 15.78 -4.76 -14.48
C PRO A 154 16.40 -5.29 -15.78
N VAL A 155 16.42 -6.60 -15.99
CA VAL A 155 16.93 -7.21 -17.23
C VAL A 155 16.01 -6.85 -18.39
N PHE A 156 14.71 -7.04 -18.23
CA PHE A 156 13.73 -6.74 -19.27
C PHE A 156 13.58 -5.24 -19.51
N ALA A 157 13.60 -4.43 -18.46
CA ALA A 157 13.53 -2.98 -18.56
C ALA A 157 14.73 -2.38 -19.31
N ALA A 158 15.91 -3.00 -19.20
CA ALA A 158 17.09 -2.63 -19.97
C ALA A 158 17.11 -3.20 -21.41
N GLY A 159 16.05 -3.90 -21.84
CA GLY A 159 15.99 -4.57 -23.13
C GLY A 159 16.84 -5.85 -23.22
N GLY A 160 17.34 -6.36 -22.09
CA GLY A 160 18.20 -7.55 -22.01
C GLY A 160 17.46 -8.89 -22.02
N GLY A 161 16.13 -8.89 -22.18
CA GLY A 161 15.35 -10.12 -22.30
C GLY A 161 15.74 -10.90 -23.56
N SER A 162 16.05 -12.20 -23.40
CA SER A 162 16.37 -13.08 -24.53
C SER A 162 15.08 -13.60 -25.17
N TRP A 163 14.53 -12.80 -26.09
CA TRP A 163 13.30 -13.14 -26.81
C TRP A 163 13.56 -14.07 -28.00
N SER A 164 12.84 -15.19 -28.06
CA SER A 164 12.82 -16.12 -29.19
C SER A 164 11.45 -16.10 -29.85
N ALA A 165 11.40 -15.94 -31.17
CA ALA A 165 10.15 -16.01 -31.92
C ALA A 165 9.59 -17.44 -31.90
N ILE A 166 8.29 -17.58 -31.69
CA ILE A 166 7.58 -18.87 -31.78
C ILE A 166 6.52 -18.88 -32.92
N GLY A 167 6.50 -17.84 -33.76
CA GLY A 167 5.62 -17.70 -34.93
C GLY A 167 4.48 -16.71 -34.73
N ASN A 168 3.87 -16.23 -35.82
CA ASN A 168 2.70 -15.34 -35.83
C ASN A 168 2.84 -14.06 -34.98
N GLY A 169 4.05 -13.47 -34.93
CA GLY A 169 4.32 -12.28 -34.11
C GLY A 169 4.42 -12.56 -32.61
N VAL A 170 4.41 -13.83 -32.19
CA VAL A 170 4.55 -14.22 -30.78
C VAL A 170 6.01 -14.52 -30.45
N TYR A 171 6.46 -14.01 -29.31
CA TYR A 171 7.81 -14.18 -28.79
C TYR A 171 7.76 -14.76 -27.37
N ARG A 172 8.81 -15.49 -26.98
CA ARG A 172 8.98 -16.10 -25.65
C ARG A 172 10.34 -15.72 -25.09
N SER A 173 10.41 -15.44 -23.79
CA SER A 173 11.67 -15.33 -23.02
C SER A 173 11.57 -16.19 -21.77
N THR A 174 12.71 -16.65 -21.25
CA THR A 174 12.79 -17.24 -19.91
C THR A 174 12.93 -16.13 -18.86
N VAL A 175 12.35 -16.35 -17.68
CA VAL A 175 12.49 -15.46 -16.52
C VAL A 175 13.16 -16.27 -15.41
N ASP A 176 14.42 -15.98 -15.11
CA ASP A 176 15.21 -16.73 -14.12
C ASP A 176 14.97 -16.23 -12.69
N ARG A 177 13.71 -16.17 -12.27
CA ARG A 177 13.32 -15.85 -10.89
C ARG A 177 12.20 -16.76 -10.41
N PRO A 178 12.24 -17.25 -9.16
CA PRO A 178 11.09 -17.90 -8.55
C PRO A 178 9.99 -16.85 -8.43
N THR A 179 9.02 -16.91 -9.33
CA THR A 179 7.85 -16.03 -9.32
C THR A 179 6.84 -16.65 -8.37
N ALA A 180 6.66 -16.05 -7.19
CA ALA A 180 5.64 -16.49 -6.23
C ALA A 180 4.21 -16.22 -6.73
N ASN A 181 4.04 -15.37 -7.75
CA ASN A 181 2.75 -15.02 -8.32
C ASN A 181 2.87 -14.88 -9.85
N VAL A 182 2.82 -15.99 -10.58
CA VAL A 182 2.39 -15.94 -11.99
C VAL A 182 0.90 -16.27 -11.99
N VAL A 183 0.06 -15.27 -12.26
CA VAL A 183 -1.26 -15.58 -12.81
C VAL A 183 -0.99 -15.96 -14.26
N THR A 184 -0.88 -17.26 -14.53
CA THR A 184 -0.99 -17.70 -15.91
C THR A 184 -2.43 -17.46 -16.30
N GLU A 185 -2.65 -16.71 -17.38
CA GLU A 185 -3.95 -16.67 -18.06
C GLU A 185 -4.17 -18.04 -18.75
N GLN A 186 -4.37 -19.08 -17.94
CA GLN A 186 -5.27 -20.15 -18.31
C GLN A 186 -6.51 -19.96 -17.46
N GLY A 187 -7.30 -18.96 -17.86
CA GLY A 187 -8.66 -18.79 -17.41
C GLY A 187 -9.51 -19.97 -17.90
N ARG A 188 -9.48 -21.07 -17.16
CA ARG A 188 -10.59 -22.01 -16.87
C ARG A 188 -10.08 -23.25 -16.16
#